data_AF-A0A016T715-F1
#
_entry.id   AF-A0A016T715-F1
#
_cell.length_a   1.000
_cell.length_b   1.000
_cell.length_c   1.000
_cell.angle_alpha   90.00
_cell.angle_beta   90.00
_cell.angle_gamma   90.00
#
_symmetry.space_group_name_H-M   'P 1'
#
loop_
_entity.id
_entity.type
_entity.pdbx_description
1 polymer ?
#
loop_
_entity_poly.entity_id
_entity_poly.type
_entity_poly.pdbx_seq_one_letter_code
_entity_poly.pdbx_strand_id
1 'polypeptide(L)'
;MEVPLFLYMLTSFLKYPVFQNLMYEKVCLARYNQDFSLCTNVTAYYADKTIQADANHFYFLSSIVLVLPSLFSTLALGAAADLWSIKVPLLIPFVGLILCTANYVIQTAYMSLSVYLLLISDAVFGICGGYISVISTTLSYGVKTTSTSRRSIRIAGIEGAIGLGGTIGYAISGTVREFK
;
A
#
# COMPACT_ATOMS: atom_id res chain seq x y z
N MET A 1 -18.94 -0.84 -8.34
CA MET A 1 -17.49 -1.06 -8.11
C MET A 1 -16.82 0.16 -7.51
N GLU A 2 -17.38 1.34 -7.74
CA GLU A 2 -16.94 2.64 -7.27
C GLU A 2 -16.85 2.70 -5.74
N VAL A 3 -17.89 2.28 -5.01
CA VAL A 3 -17.89 2.31 -3.54
C VAL A 3 -16.84 1.37 -2.93
N PRO A 4 -16.73 0.08 -3.31
CA PRO A 4 -15.65 -0.77 -2.82
C PRO A 4 -14.26 -0.22 -3.12
N LEU A 5 -14.05 0.30 -4.34
CA LEU A 5 -12.75 0.87 -4.72
C LEU A 5 -12.43 2.15 -3.96
N PHE A 6 -13.43 3.01 -3.73
CA PHE A 6 -13.31 4.20 -2.89
C PHE A 6 -12.84 3.83 -1.48
N LEU A 7 -13.48 2.86 -0.83
CA LEU A 7 -13.11 2.40 0.52
C LEU A 7 -11.70 1.78 0.54
N TYR A 8 -11.36 1.01 -0.50
CA TYR A 8 -10.03 0.45 -0.67
C TYR A 8 -8.96 1.55 -0.78
N MET A 9 -9.20 2.58 -1.59
CA MET A 9 -8.26 3.69 -1.75
C MET A 9 -8.17 4.52 -0.47
N LEU A 10 -9.30 4.85 0.15
CA LEU A 10 -9.36 5.55 1.43
C LEU A 10 -8.47 4.87 2.48
N THR A 11 -8.67 3.57 2.70
CA THR A 11 -7.91 2.80 3.70
C THR A 11 -6.43 2.65 3.32
N SER A 12 -6.13 2.45 2.03
CA SER A 12 -4.74 2.38 1.54
C SER A 12 -3.99 3.68 1.78
N PHE A 13 -4.62 4.82 1.52
CA PHE A 13 -4.03 6.15 1.72
C PHE A 13 -3.97 6.55 3.20
N LEU A 14 -4.94 6.13 4.01
CA LEU A 14 -4.90 6.30 5.47
C LEU A 14 -3.69 5.60 6.11
N LYS A 15 -3.30 4.44 5.58
CA LYS A 15 -2.17 3.63 6.07
C LYS A 15 -0.81 4.30 5.84
N TYR A 16 -0.64 5.17 4.83
CA TYR A 16 0.69 5.67 4.42
C TYR A 16 1.48 6.33 5.55
N PRO A 17 0.94 7.31 6.31
CA PRO A 17 1.72 7.94 7.37
C PRO A 17 2.04 7.00 8.53
N VAL A 18 1.15 6.04 8.82
CA VAL A 18 1.39 5.02 9.85
C VAL A 18 2.59 4.15 9.45
N PHE A 19 2.61 3.69 8.20
CA PHE A 19 3.74 2.94 7.65
C PHE A 19 5.03 3.76 7.64
N GLN A 20 4.95 5.03 7.23
CA GLN A 20 6.10 5.93 7.22
C GLN A 20 6.67 6.09 8.64
N ASN A 21 5.84 6.39 9.64
CA ASN A 21 6.31 6.52 11.03
C ASN A 21 6.98 5.24 11.55
N LEU A 22 6.33 4.08 11.35
CA LEU A 22 6.88 2.79 11.76
C LEU A 22 8.25 2.51 11.13
N MET A 23 8.39 2.82 9.84
CA MET A 23 9.64 2.67 9.11
C MET A 23 10.74 3.57 9.71
N TYR A 24 10.46 4.86 9.92
CA TYR A 24 11.43 5.79 10.52
C TYR A 24 11.88 5.35 11.91
N GLU A 25 10.94 4.93 12.76
CA GLU A 25 11.23 4.46 14.12
C GLU A 25 12.09 3.19 14.10
N LYS A 26 11.77 2.21 13.24
CA LYS A 26 12.58 0.99 13.09
C LYS A 26 13.97 1.25 12.52
N VAL A 27 14.12 2.18 11.58
CA VAL A 27 15.44 2.60 11.06
C VAL A 27 16.27 3.26 12.16
N CYS A 28 15.67 4.11 12.99
CA CYS A 28 16.32 4.71 14.15
C CYS A 28 16.80 3.63 15.13
N LEU A 29 15.93 2.68 15.51
CA LEU A 29 16.27 1.60 16.44
C LEU A 29 17.36 0.67 15.89
N ALA A 30 17.37 0.41 14.59
CA ALA A 30 18.41 -0.39 13.94
C ALA A 30 19.79 0.30 13.99
N ARG A 31 19.82 1.64 13.91
CA ARG A 31 21.07 2.42 13.87
C ARG A 31 21.65 2.68 15.26
N TYR A 32 20.81 2.95 16.25
CA TYR A 32 21.22 3.27 17.62
C TYR A 32 21.14 2.08 18.58
N ASN A 33 21.39 0.85 18.10
CA ASN A 33 21.42 -0.36 18.92
C ASN A 33 20.21 -0.53 19.87
N GLN A 34 19.00 -0.25 19.37
CA GLN A 34 17.74 -0.36 20.13
C GLN A 34 17.57 0.66 21.28
N ASP A 35 18.15 1.85 21.17
CA ASP A 35 17.87 2.94 22.11
C ASP A 35 16.46 3.55 21.89
N PHE A 36 15.50 3.08 22.69
CA PHE A 36 14.12 3.55 22.65
C PHE A 36 13.95 5.00 23.13
N SER A 37 14.87 5.53 23.95
CA SER A 37 14.72 6.89 24.51
C SER A 37 14.87 7.97 23.45
N LEU A 38 15.78 7.76 22.50
CA LEU A 38 16.00 8.64 21.35
C LEU A 38 14.94 8.43 20.26
N CYS A 39 14.64 7.17 19.93
CA CYS A 39 13.80 6.83 18.78
C CYS A 39 12.29 7.02 19.01
N THR A 40 11.85 7.19 20.25
CA THR A 40 10.45 7.57 20.56
C THR A 40 10.19 9.05 20.28
N ASN A 41 11.23 9.90 20.30
CA ASN A 41 11.09 11.33 20.07
C ASN A 41 11.05 11.63 18.55
N VAL A 42 9.83 11.79 18.05
CA VAL A 42 9.52 12.12 16.64
C VAL A 42 10.36 13.29 16.13
N THR A 43 10.37 14.41 16.85
CA THR A 43 11.09 15.61 16.43
C THR A 43 12.60 15.39 16.36
N ALA A 44 13.15 14.56 17.26
CA ALA A 44 14.58 14.29 17.31
C ALA A 44 15.05 13.46 16.11
N TYR A 45 14.36 12.36 15.77
CA TYR A 45 14.78 11.53 14.64
C TYR A 45 14.42 12.15 13.28
N TYR A 46 13.36 12.97 13.20
CA TYR A 46 13.06 13.71 11.98
C TYR A 46 14.06 14.86 11.73
N ALA A 47 14.75 15.38 12.75
CA ALA A 47 15.80 16.37 12.56
C ALA A 47 17.13 15.77 12.03
N ASP A 48 17.35 14.47 12.26
CA ASP A 48 18.56 13.78 11.86
C ASP A 48 18.55 13.42 10.36
N LYS A 49 19.41 14.07 9.59
CA LYS A 49 19.56 13.83 8.14
C LYS A 49 20.03 12.42 7.81
N THR A 50 20.75 11.74 8.70
CA THR A 50 21.25 10.39 8.46
C THR A 50 20.13 9.36 8.53
N ILE A 51 19.25 9.49 9.53
CA ILE A 51 18.04 8.65 9.65
C ILE A 51 17.13 8.88 8.44
N GLN A 52 16.96 10.14 8.02
CA GLN A 52 16.19 10.44 6.80
C GLN A 52 16.79 9.78 5.55
N ALA A 53 18.12 9.81 5.38
CA ALA A 53 18.78 9.19 4.24
C ALA A 53 18.58 7.66 4.23
N ASP A 54 18.76 7.00 5.37
CA ASP A 54 18.57 5.56 5.52
C ASP A 54 17.09 5.16 5.28
N ALA A 55 16.16 5.93 5.84
CA ALA A 55 14.72 5.73 5.64
C ALA A 55 14.30 5.92 4.18
N ASN A 56 14.84 6.92 3.49
CA ASN A 56 14.58 7.14 2.06
C ASN A 56 15.14 5.99 1.21
N HIS A 57 16.33 5.49 1.53
CA HIS A 57 16.92 4.34 0.84
C HIS A 57 16.07 3.08 1.04
N PHE A 58 15.58 2.86 2.26
CA PHE A 58 14.66 1.77 2.56
C PHE A 58 13.34 1.91 1.78
N TYR A 59 12.73 3.09 1.78
CA TYR A 59 11.50 3.36 1.05
C TYR A 59 11.64 3.15 -0.46
N PHE A 60 12.79 3.55 -1.02
CA PHE A 60 13.12 3.30 -2.41
C PHE A 60 13.19 1.79 -2.72
N LEU A 61 13.86 1.02 -1.87
CA LEU A 61 13.93 -0.44 -2.01
C LEU A 61 12.55 -1.10 -1.88
N SER A 62 11.75 -0.70 -0.89
CA SER A 62 10.35 -1.12 -0.71
C SER A 62 9.52 -0.86 -1.96
N SER A 63 9.65 0.33 -2.55
CA SER A 63 8.96 0.69 -3.79
C SER A 63 9.34 -0.21 -4.96
N ILE A 64 10.63 -0.51 -5.15
CA ILE A 64 11.10 -1.42 -6.20
C ILE A 64 10.55 -2.83 -5.99
N VAL A 65 10.65 -3.33 -4.77
CA VAL A 65 10.20 -4.68 -4.38
C VAL A 65 8.69 -4.83 -4.52
N LEU A 66 7.91 -3.75 -4.38
CA LEU A 66 6.47 -3.77 -4.64
C LEU A 66 6.16 -3.66 -6.13
N VAL A 67 6.75 -2.68 -6.83
CA VAL A 67 6.37 -2.30 -8.20
C VAL A 67 6.82 -3.33 -9.23
N LEU A 68 8.05 -3.83 -9.14
CA LEU A 68 8.56 -4.78 -10.14
C LEU A 68 7.75 -6.08 -10.16
N PRO A 69 7.51 -6.78 -9.03
CA PRO A 69 6.71 -7.99 -9.04
C PRO A 69 5.23 -7.72 -9.35
N SER A 70 4.69 -6.57 -8.95
CA SER A 70 3.29 -6.20 -9.27
C SER A 70 3.08 -5.97 -10.76
N LEU A 71 4.06 -5.45 -11.48
CA LEU A 71 3.98 -5.30 -12.93
C LEU A 71 3.81 -6.66 -13.63
N PHE A 72 4.68 -7.62 -13.32
CA PHE A 72 4.64 -8.95 -13.94
C PHE A 72 3.40 -9.74 -13.54
N SER A 73 3.05 -9.74 -12.26
CA SER A 73 1.87 -10.45 -11.77
C SER A 73 0.57 -9.82 -12.28
N THR A 74 0.48 -8.48 -12.38
CA THR A 74 -0.70 -7.82 -12.97
C THR A 74 -0.89 -8.19 -14.43
N LEU A 75 0.18 -8.31 -15.21
CA LEU A 75 0.10 -8.78 -16.60
C LEU A 75 -0.45 -10.21 -16.68
N ALA A 76 0.06 -11.11 -15.84
CA ALA A 76 -0.42 -12.50 -15.77
C ALA A 76 -1.89 -12.58 -15.32
N LEU A 77 -2.26 -11.83 -14.28
CA LEU A 77 -3.62 -11.75 -13.76
C LEU A 77 -4.59 -11.14 -14.77
N GLY A 78 -4.16 -10.12 -15.52
CA GLY A 78 -4.92 -9.53 -16.62
C GLY A 78 -5.20 -10.54 -17.73
N ALA A 79 -4.17 -11.26 -18.19
CA ALA A 79 -4.32 -12.32 -19.18
C ALA A 79 -5.27 -13.43 -18.70
N ALA A 80 -5.16 -13.85 -17.43
CA ALA A 80 -6.06 -14.83 -16.83
C ALA A 80 -7.52 -14.32 -16.74
N ALA A 81 -7.72 -13.02 -16.46
CA ALA A 81 -9.03 -12.39 -16.41
C ALA A 81 -9.72 -12.30 -17.78
N ASP A 82 -8.93 -12.26 -18.86
CA ASP A 82 -9.44 -12.27 -20.23
C ASP A 82 -9.75 -13.67 -20.74
N LEU A 83 -8.94 -14.68 -20.40
CA LEU A 83 -9.10 -16.05 -20.88
C LEU A 83 -10.15 -16.87 -20.11
N TRP A 84 -10.24 -16.71 -18.78
CA TRP A 84 -11.07 -17.58 -17.94
C TRP A 84 -12.22 -16.82 -17.28
N SER A 85 -11.94 -16.13 -16.17
CA SER A 85 -12.93 -15.41 -15.40
C SER A 85 -12.26 -14.34 -14.57
N ILE A 86 -12.88 -13.17 -14.53
CA ILE A 86 -12.38 -12.00 -13.81
C ILE A 86 -12.44 -12.13 -12.28
N LYS A 87 -13.22 -13.07 -11.75
CA LYS A 87 -13.44 -13.21 -10.30
C LYS A 87 -12.17 -13.64 -9.54
N VAL A 88 -11.42 -14.61 -10.08
CA VAL A 88 -10.23 -15.14 -9.42
C VAL A 88 -9.08 -14.11 -9.41
N PRO A 89 -8.74 -13.46 -10.54
CA PRO A 89 -7.73 -12.41 -10.57
C PRO A 89 -8.07 -11.20 -9.70
N LEU A 90 -9.36 -10.93 -9.47
CA LEU A 90 -9.80 -9.84 -8.59
C LEU A 90 -9.58 -10.15 -7.11
N LEU A 91 -9.61 -11.42 -6.68
CA LEU A 91 -9.44 -11.82 -5.27
C LEU A 91 -7.97 -11.95 -4.85
N ILE A 92 -7.07 -12.36 -5.76
CA ILE A 92 -5.66 -12.62 -5.45
C ILE A 92 -4.95 -11.42 -4.80
N PRO A 93 -5.09 -10.16 -5.28
CA PRO A 93 -4.46 -9.01 -4.65
C PRO A 93 -4.95 -8.75 -3.22
N PHE A 94 -6.22 -9.03 -2.92
CA PHE A 94 -6.76 -8.85 -1.56
C PHE A 94 -6.20 -9.87 -0.58
N VAL A 95 -5.95 -11.11 -1.02
CA VAL A 95 -5.27 -12.12 -0.18
C VAL A 95 -3.85 -11.66 0.13
N GLY A 96 -3.11 -11.19 -0.87
CA GLY A 96 -1.78 -10.62 -0.68
C GLY A 96 -1.78 -9.42 0.28
N LEU A 97 -2.80 -8.56 0.18
CA LEU A 97 -2.96 -7.41 1.08
C LEU A 97 -3.20 -7.84 2.53
N ILE A 98 -4.03 -8.85 2.77
CA ILE A 98 -4.30 -9.36 4.14
C ILE A 98 -3.01 -9.91 4.74
N LEU A 99 -2.24 -10.70 3.99
CA LEU A 99 -0.95 -11.24 4.44
C LEU A 99 0.06 -10.13 4.75
N CYS A 100 0.17 -9.14 3.86
CA CYS A 100 1.00 -7.94 4.05
C CYS A 100 0.60 -7.15 5.30
N THR A 101 -0.70 -6.95 5.50
CA THR A 101 -1.24 -6.21 6.66
C THR A 101 -1.01 -6.98 7.96
N ALA A 102 -1.19 -8.31 7.97
CA ALA A 102 -0.91 -9.14 9.13
C ALA A 102 0.57 -9.02 9.57
N ASN A 103 1.51 -9.09 8.62
CA ASN A 103 2.93 -8.90 8.94
C ASN A 103 3.21 -7.47 9.43
N TYR A 104 2.57 -6.43 8.87
CA TYR A 104 2.70 -5.06 9.40
C TYR A 104 2.21 -4.94 10.84
N VAL A 105 1.08 -5.53 11.18
CA VAL A 105 0.58 -5.55 12.57
C VAL A 105 1.57 -6.28 13.50
N ILE A 106 2.11 -7.42 13.09
CA ILE A 106 3.14 -8.13 13.87
C ILE A 106 4.37 -7.23 14.07
N GLN A 107 4.84 -6.54 13.03
CA GLN A 107 5.99 -5.64 13.11
C GLN A 107 5.78 -4.43 14.02
N THR A 108 4.52 -3.95 14.15
CA THR A 108 4.18 -2.89 15.12
C THR A 108 4.21 -3.40 16.56
N ALA A 109 3.87 -4.68 16.81
CA ALA A 109 3.94 -5.27 18.14
C ALA A 109 5.39 -5.59 18.57
N TYR A 110 6.24 -5.95 17.61
CA TYR A 110 7.64 -6.31 17.85
C TYR A 110 8.60 -5.30 17.21
N MET A 111 8.80 -4.17 17.89
CA MET A 111 9.64 -3.07 17.39
C MET A 111 11.12 -3.44 17.25
N SER A 112 11.61 -4.41 18.02
CA SER A 112 13.00 -4.90 17.97
C SER A 112 13.35 -5.71 16.74
N LEU A 113 12.35 -6.15 15.96
CA LEU A 113 12.58 -6.87 14.71
C LEU A 113 13.10 -5.95 13.61
N SER A 114 13.89 -6.53 12.72
CA SER A 114 14.52 -5.82 11.60
C SER A 114 13.51 -5.15 10.67
N VAL A 115 13.82 -3.93 10.24
CA VAL A 115 13.04 -3.16 9.25
C VAL A 115 12.89 -3.92 7.91
N TYR A 116 13.85 -4.77 7.54
CA TYR A 116 13.83 -5.54 6.30
C TYR A 116 12.68 -6.54 6.22
N LEU A 117 12.08 -6.94 7.34
CA LEU A 117 10.89 -7.79 7.34
C LEU A 117 9.66 -7.09 6.74
N LEU A 118 9.64 -5.75 6.70
CA LEU A 118 8.60 -5.00 5.98
C LEU A 118 8.71 -5.20 4.46
N LEU A 119 9.93 -5.40 3.91
CA LEU A 119 10.11 -5.67 2.48
C LEU A 119 9.48 -6.99 2.05
N ILE A 120 9.39 -7.98 2.96
CA ILE A 120 8.71 -9.24 2.69
C ILE A 120 7.22 -9.00 2.47
N SER A 121 6.60 -8.10 3.24
CA SER A 121 5.20 -7.71 3.03
C SER A 121 4.99 -7.11 1.63
N ASP A 122 5.89 -6.22 1.22
CA ASP A 122 5.81 -5.56 -0.09
C ASP A 122 6.07 -6.54 -1.23
N ALA A 123 6.99 -7.49 -1.06
CA ALA A 123 7.26 -8.54 -2.03
C ALA A 123 6.04 -9.45 -2.21
N VAL A 124 5.43 -9.91 -1.11
CA VAL A 124 4.23 -10.76 -1.14
C VAL A 124 3.08 -10.03 -1.80
N PHE A 125 2.83 -8.78 -1.42
CA PHE A 125 1.76 -7.98 -2.02
C PHE A 125 2.04 -7.69 -3.50
N GLY A 126 3.30 -7.42 -3.86
CA GLY A 126 3.76 -7.25 -5.22
C GLY A 126 3.52 -8.49 -6.08
N ILE A 127 3.91 -9.67 -5.61
CA ILE A 127 3.71 -10.95 -6.33
C ILE A 127 2.21 -11.25 -6.52
N CYS A 128 1.35 -10.82 -5.60
CA CYS A 128 -0.10 -10.94 -5.71
C CYS A 128 -0.76 -9.89 -6.62
N GLY A 129 -0.01 -8.99 -7.28
CA GLY A 129 -0.55 -7.98 -8.19
C GLY A 129 -0.53 -6.55 -7.66
N GLY A 130 -0.32 -6.35 -6.37
CA GLY A 130 -0.26 -5.03 -5.73
C GLY A 130 -1.47 -4.13 -6.01
N TYR A 131 -1.25 -2.83 -5.88
CA TYR A 131 -2.29 -1.81 -6.17
C TYR A 131 -2.70 -1.79 -7.64
N ILE A 132 -1.77 -2.08 -8.55
CA ILE A 132 -1.96 -1.99 -10.01
C ILE A 132 -3.01 -3.02 -10.47
N SER A 133 -2.92 -4.26 -9.99
CA SER A 133 -3.89 -5.32 -10.31
C SER A 133 -5.30 -4.99 -9.83
N VAL A 134 -5.46 -4.43 -8.62
CA VAL A 134 -6.78 -4.04 -8.09
C VAL A 134 -7.43 -2.97 -8.98
N ILE A 135 -6.68 -1.93 -9.34
CA ILE A 135 -7.17 -0.84 -10.20
C ILE A 135 -7.51 -1.37 -11.59
N SER A 136 -6.58 -2.08 -12.23
CA SER A 136 -6.71 -2.58 -13.60
C SER A 136 -7.87 -3.58 -13.73
N THR A 137 -7.98 -4.51 -12.79
CA THR A 137 -9.06 -5.52 -12.80
C THR A 137 -10.42 -4.87 -12.53
N THR A 138 -10.48 -3.86 -11.64
CA THR A 138 -11.73 -3.12 -11.36
C THR A 138 -12.20 -2.31 -12.56
N LEU A 139 -11.28 -1.62 -13.25
CA LEU A 139 -11.57 -0.90 -14.50
C LEU A 139 -12.04 -1.86 -15.59
N SER A 140 -11.31 -2.96 -15.81
CA SER A 140 -11.67 -4.00 -16.77
C SER A 140 -13.05 -4.60 -16.48
N TYR A 141 -13.36 -4.88 -15.22
CA TYR A 141 -14.68 -5.37 -14.80
C TYR A 141 -15.78 -4.35 -15.06
N GLY A 142 -15.55 -3.08 -14.73
CA GLY A 142 -16.48 -1.98 -14.98
C GLY A 142 -16.83 -1.84 -16.46
N VAL A 143 -15.83 -1.94 -17.34
CA VAL A 143 -16.00 -1.86 -18.79
C VAL A 143 -16.73 -3.09 -19.36
N LYS A 144 -16.40 -4.31 -18.89
CA LYS A 144 -17.04 -5.56 -19.35
C LYS A 144 -18.52 -5.63 -18.95
N THR A 145 -18.90 -5.06 -17.81
CA THR A 145 -20.29 -5.10 -17.29
C THR A 145 -21.17 -3.93 -17.72
N THR A 146 -20.62 -2.96 -18.47
CA THR A 146 -21.32 -1.73 -18.85
C THR A 146 -21.52 -1.65 -20.37
N SER A 147 -22.69 -1.16 -20.80
CA SER A 147 -22.99 -0.92 -22.22
C SER A 147 -22.03 0.10 -22.82
N THR A 148 -21.70 -0.05 -24.11
CA THR A 148 -20.70 0.80 -24.79
C THR A 148 -20.96 2.30 -24.63
N SER A 149 -22.22 2.74 -24.70
CA SER A 149 -22.63 4.14 -24.51
C SER A 149 -22.35 4.71 -23.13
N ARG A 150 -22.23 3.87 -22.09
CA ARG A 150 -22.04 4.28 -20.68
C ARG A 150 -20.65 3.97 -20.14
N ARG A 151 -19.76 3.37 -20.94
CA ARG A 151 -18.41 2.99 -20.50
C ARG A 151 -17.61 4.19 -19.99
N SER A 152 -17.66 5.33 -20.69
CA SER A 152 -16.95 6.54 -20.27
C SER A 152 -17.42 7.05 -18.91
N ILE A 153 -18.72 7.04 -18.66
CA ILE A 153 -19.30 7.44 -17.36
C ILE A 153 -18.86 6.48 -16.25
N ARG A 154 -18.84 5.18 -16.53
CA ARG A 154 -18.37 4.17 -15.56
C ARG A 154 -16.89 4.36 -15.23
N ILE A 155 -16.04 4.57 -16.24
CA ILE A 155 -14.61 4.82 -16.05
C ILE A 155 -14.40 6.09 -15.21
N ALA A 156 -15.08 7.19 -15.56
CA ALA A 156 -15.01 8.44 -14.80
C ALA A 156 -15.44 8.25 -13.33
N GLY A 157 -16.47 7.44 -13.05
CA GLY A 157 -16.88 7.12 -11.69
C GLY A 157 -15.84 6.31 -10.92
N ILE A 158 -15.16 5.38 -11.58
CA ILE A 158 -14.07 4.57 -10.99
C ILE A 158 -12.85 5.46 -10.71
N GLU A 159 -12.43 6.30 -11.65
CA GLU A 159 -11.32 7.24 -11.46
C GLU A 159 -11.63 8.27 -10.37
N GLY A 160 -12.87 8.79 -10.34
CA GLY A 160 -13.36 9.66 -9.28
C GLY A 160 -13.32 8.99 -7.90
N ALA A 161 -13.69 7.71 -7.81
CA ALA A 161 -13.57 6.95 -6.57
C ALA A 161 -12.11 6.79 -6.12
N ILE A 162 -11.17 6.60 -7.05
CA ILE A 162 -9.74 6.54 -6.74
C ILE A 162 -9.23 7.88 -6.21
N GLY A 163 -9.52 8.96 -6.93
CA GLY A 163 -9.10 10.31 -6.56
C GLY A 163 -9.68 10.73 -5.21
N LEU A 164 -11.00 10.64 -5.03
CA LEU A 164 -11.67 11.02 -3.79
C LEU A 164 -11.22 10.16 -2.61
N GLY A 165 -11.09 8.84 -2.80
CA GLY A 165 -10.59 7.94 -1.76
C GLY A 165 -9.19 8.32 -1.32
N GLY A 166 -8.30 8.62 -2.27
CA GLY A 166 -6.95 9.06 -1.96
C GLY A 166 -6.88 10.41 -1.27
N THR A 167 -7.62 11.41 -1.75
CA THR A 167 -7.65 12.75 -1.14
C THR A 167 -8.18 12.71 0.29
N ILE A 168 -9.32 12.06 0.51
CA ILE A 168 -9.92 11.96 1.85
C ILE A 168 -9.03 11.10 2.76
N GLY A 169 -8.45 10.00 2.23
CA GLY A 169 -7.55 9.14 2.99
C GLY A 169 -6.33 9.91 3.50
N TYR A 170 -5.69 10.70 2.66
CA TYR A 170 -4.58 11.57 3.07
C TYR A 170 -5.02 12.66 4.05
N ALA A 171 -6.15 13.33 3.81
CA ALA A 171 -6.65 14.39 4.69
C ALA A 171 -6.91 13.89 6.12
N ILE A 172 -7.51 12.69 6.25
CA ILE A 172 -7.78 12.07 7.55
C ILE A 172 -6.50 11.49 8.17
N SER A 173 -5.54 11.03 7.35
CA SER A 173 -4.32 10.40 7.87
C SER A 173 -3.47 11.33 8.74
N GLY A 174 -3.49 12.64 8.46
CA GLY A 174 -2.83 13.65 9.30
C GLY A 174 -3.50 13.83 10.65
N THR A 175 -4.84 13.94 10.67
CA THR A 175 -5.58 14.15 11.92
C THR A 175 -5.53 12.93 12.84
N VAL A 176 -5.56 11.71 12.29
CA VAL A 176 -5.40 10.47 13.08
C VAL A 176 -4.04 10.40 13.79
N ARG A 177 -3.00 11.02 13.23
CA ARG A 177 -1.67 11.08 13.85
C ARG A 177 -1.60 12.04 15.05
N GLU A 178 -2.42 13.09 15.05
CA GLU A 178 -2.44 14.11 16.12
C GLU A 178 -3.23 13.69 17.37
N PHE A 179 -4.06 12.64 17.29
CA PHE A 179 -4.83 12.11 18.43
C PHE A 179 -4.00 11.26 19.42
N LYS A 180 -2.67 11.30 19.32
CA LYS A 180 -1.74 10.55 20.20
C LYS A 180 -0.72 11.50 20.80
#